data_AF-A0A924Q281-F1
#
_entry.id   AF-A0A924Q281-F1
#
_cell.length_a   1.000
_cell.length_b   1.000
_cell.length_c   1.000
_cell.angle_alpha   90.00
_cell.angle_beta   90.00
_cell.angle_gamma   90.00
#
_symmetry.space_group_name_H-M   'P 1'
#
loop_
_entity.id
_entity.type
_entity.pdbx_description
1 polymer ?
#
loop_
_entity_poly.entity_id
_entity_poly.type
_entity_poly.pdbx_seq_one_letter_code
_entity_poly.pdbx_strand_id
1 'polypeptide(L)' 'MKTLWRNNSLSVVLISSFLIFLLGQTVTGYKVNNQDLEDHKQPTISSQQYLSSGHFGEAVFEN' A
#
# COMPACT_ATOMS: atom_id res chain seq x y z
N MET A 1 6.64 -29.35 3.36
CA MET A 1 6.59 -27.90 3.68
C MET A 1 7.97 -27.28 3.89
N LYS A 2 8.89 -27.85 4.71
CA LYS A 2 10.25 -27.30 4.91
C LYS A 2 11.08 -27.10 3.63
N THR A 3 10.91 -27.96 2.62
CA THR A 3 11.59 -27.85 1.32
C THR A 3 11.10 -26.66 0.49
N LEU A 4 9.82 -26.30 0.56
CA LEU A 4 9.27 -25.17 -0.19
C LEU A 4 9.81 -23.83 0.31
N TRP A 5 9.91 -23.65 1.63
CA TRP A 5 10.48 -22.45 2.24
C TRP A 5 11.98 -22.32 1.98
N ARG A 6 12.73 -23.44 2.02
CA ARG A 6 14.17 -23.41 1.76
C ARG A 6 14.48 -23.12 0.29
N ASN A 7 13.74 -23.76 -0.63
CA ASN A 7 13.98 -23.65 -2.07
C ASN A 7 13.45 -22.33 -2.66
N ASN A 8 12.51 -21.65 -1.99
CA ASN A 8 11.96 -20.36 -2.42
C ASN A 8 12.27 -19.24 -1.42
N SER A 9 13.28 -19.42 -0.57
CA SER A 9 13.62 -18.49 0.51
C SER A 9 13.85 -17.07 0.01
N LEU A 10 14.51 -16.92 -1.15
CA LEU A 10 14.70 -15.62 -1.79
C LEU A 10 13.36 -14.97 -2.17
N SER A 11 12.47 -15.70 -2.86
CA SER A 11 11.14 -15.19 -3.23
C SER A 11 10.29 -14.83 -2.02
N VAL A 12 10.36 -15.63 -0.95
CA VAL A 12 9.67 -15.34 0.31
C VAL A 12 10.16 -14.02 0.89
N VAL A 13 11.47 -13.81 0.99
CA VAL A 13 12.05 -12.55 1.51
C VAL A 13 11.64 -11.36 0.65
N LEU A 14 11.69 -11.50 -0.68
CA LEU A 14 11.30 -10.43 -1.61
C LEU A 14 9.82 -10.07 -1.48
N ILE A 15 8.93 -11.07 -1.48
CA ILE A 15 7.48 -10.85 -1.33
C ILE A 15 7.16 -10.26 0.05
N SER A 16 7.79 -10.76 1.11
CA SER A 16 7.61 -10.19 2.45
C SER A 16 8.07 -8.74 2.51
N SER A 17 9.23 -8.42 1.95
CA SER A 17 9.75 -7.04 1.91
C SER A 17 8.84 -6.13 1.08
N PHE A 18 8.40 -6.61 -0.08
CA PHE A 18 7.43 -5.92 -0.93
C PHE A 18 6.14 -5.60 -0.17
N LEU A 19 5.56 -6.58 0.53
CA LEU A 19 4.34 -6.36 1.32
C LEU A 19 4.55 -5.37 2.46
N ILE A 20 5.70 -5.40 3.14
CA ILE A 20 6.04 -4.42 4.19
C ILE A 20 6.05 -3.00 3.61
N PHE A 21 6.73 -2.81 2.47
CA PHE A 21 6.78 -1.48 1.84
C PHE A 21 5.44 -1.06 1.25
N LEU A 22 4.66 -1.99 0.69
CA LEU A 22 3.32 -1.72 0.19
C LEU A 22 2.38 -1.27 1.32
N LEU A 23 2.46 -1.90 2.49
CA LEU A 23 1.71 -1.48 3.68
C LEU A 23 2.14 -0.10 4.16
N GLY A 24 3.46 0.17 4.19
CA GLY A 24 4.00 1.50 4.47
C GLY A 24 3.42 2.56 3.54
N GLN A 25 3.51 2.31 2.22
CA GLN A 25 2.97 3.17 1.16
C GLN A 25 1.46 3.38 1.30
N THR A 26 0.72 2.33 1.65
CA THR A 26 -0.73 2.42 1.88
C THR A 26 -1.05 3.39 3.01
N VAL A 27 -0.35 3.29 4.14
CA VAL A 27 -0.58 4.14 5.31
C VAL A 27 -0.16 5.60 5.04
N THR A 28 0.99 5.81 4.41
CA THR A 28 1.47 7.15 4.08
C THR A 28 0.59 7.82 3.03
N GLY A 29 0.26 7.11 1.95
CA GLY A 29 -0.59 7.61 0.89
C GLY A 29 -2.01 7.91 1.37
N TYR A 30 -2.58 7.07 2.25
CA TYR A 30 -3.88 7.33 2.89
C TYR A 30 -3.88 8.66 3.65
N LYS A 31 -2.83 8.91 4.42
CA LYS A 31 -2.69 10.14 5.20
C LYS A 31 -2.55 11.37 4.30
N VAL A 32 -1.73 11.28 3.26
CA VAL A 32 -1.53 12.38 2.29
C VAL A 32 -2.83 12.69 1.57
N ASN A 33 -3.51 11.68 1.03
CA ASN A 33 -4.78 11.86 0.33
C ASN A 33 -5.85 12.50 1.23
N ASN A 34 -5.98 12.06 2.48
CA ASN A 34 -6.93 12.68 3.39
C ASN A 34 -6.55 14.11 3.77
N GLN A 35 -5.26 14.41 3.94
CA GLN A 35 -4.79 15.77 4.17
C GLN A 35 -5.14 16.68 2.97
N ASP A 36 -4.92 16.21 1.75
CA ASP A 36 -5.31 16.94 0.54
C ASP A 36 -6.83 17.16 0.48
N LEU A 37 -7.64 16.14 0.81
CA LEU A 37 -9.10 16.29 0.90
C LEU A 37 -9.49 17.37 1.92
N GLU A 38 -8.88 17.37 3.12
CA GLU A 38 -9.12 18.37 4.16
C GLU A 38 -8.75 19.79 3.69
N ASP A 39 -7.59 19.95 3.05
CA ASP A 39 -7.12 21.22 2.49
C ASP A 39 -8.08 21.77 1.42
N HIS A 40 -8.72 20.88 0.66
CA HIS A 40 -9.74 21.22 -0.33
C HIS A 40 -11.17 21.28 0.24
N LYS A 41 -11.34 21.20 1.57
CA LYS A 41 -12.64 21.17 2.27
C LYS A 41 -13.56 20.05 1.82
N GLN A 42 -12.99 18.92 1.40
CA GLN A 42 -13.67 17.70 1.02
C GLN A 42 -13.73 16.71 2.20
N PRO A 43 -14.73 15.83 2.25
CA PRO A 43 -14.80 14.81 3.29
C PRO A 43 -13.65 13.81 3.14
N THR A 44 -12.97 13.52 4.26
CA THR A 44 -11.97 12.44 4.33
C THR A 44 -12.62 11.08 4.05
N ILE A 45 -11.84 10.17 3.47
CA ILE A 45 -12.29 8.80 3.22
C ILE A 45 -11.70 7.84 4.25
N SER A 46 -12.34 6.68 4.42
CA SER A 46 -11.81 5.58 5.23
C SER A 46 -10.68 4.84 4.51
N SER A 47 -9.88 4.08 5.26
CA SER A 47 -8.77 3.30 4.69
C SER A 47 -9.25 2.24 3.69
N GLN A 48 -10.42 1.63 3.90
CA GLN A 48 -11.03 0.71 2.93
C GLN A 48 -11.43 1.40 1.63
N GLN A 49 -11.96 2.63 1.71
CA GLN A 49 -12.30 3.41 0.51
C GLN A 49 -11.03 3.86 -0.23
N TYR A 50 -9.98 4.20 0.50
CA TYR A 50 -8.68 4.56 -0.08
C TYR A 50 -8.07 3.41 -0.88
N LEU A 51 -8.12 2.17 -0.38
CA LEU A 51 -7.59 0.98 -1.10
C LEU A 51 -8.28 0.72 -2.46
N SER A 52 -9.52 1.17 -2.63
CA SER A 52 -10.28 1.06 -3.88
C SER A 52 -10.28 2.36 -4.69
N SER A 53 -9.51 3.37 -4.27
CA SER A 53 -9.45 4.68 -4.93
C SER A 53 -8.46 4.69 -6.10
N GLY A 54 -8.70 5.59 -7.07
CA GLY A 54 -7.75 5.85 -8.15
C GLY A 54 -6.39 6.29 -7.63
N HIS A 55 -6.37 7.15 -6.59
CA HIS A 55 -5.14 7.65 -5.98
C HIS A 55 -4.23 6.52 -5.45
N PHE A 56 -4.79 5.48 -4.84
CA PHE A 56 -4.01 4.33 -4.41
C PHE A 56 -3.41 3.57 -5.60
N GLY A 57 -4.19 3.38 -6.67
CA GLY A 57 -3.74 2.74 -7.90
C GLY A 57 -2.58 3.51 -8.56
N GLU A 58 -2.74 4.82 -8.75
CA GLU A 58 -1.70 5.71 -9.29
C GLU A 58 -0.43 5.65 -8.42
N ALA A 59 -0.57 5.75 -7.09
CA ALA A 59 0.57 5.71 -6.17
C ALA A 59 1.30 4.36 -6.10
N VAL A 60 0.69 3.25 -6.52
CA VAL A 60 1.28 1.90 -6.51
C VAL A 60 1.80 1.48 -7.89
N PHE A 61 1.10 1.83 -8.96
CA PHE A 61 1.40 1.36 -10.32
C PHE A 61 2.06 2.42 -11.21
N GLU A 62 1.91 3.70 -10.88
CA GLU A 62 2.39 4.83 -11.68
C GLU A 62 3.57 5.60 -11.04
N ASN A 63 4.05 5.14 -9.88
CA ASN A 63 5.22 5.67 -9.15
C ASN A 63 6.53 5.43 -9.91
#